data_AF-A0A1Y6GBG3-F1
#
_entry.id   AF-A0A1Y6GBG3-F1
#
_cell.length_a   1.000
_cell.length_b   1.000
_cell.length_c   1.000
_cell.angle_alpha   90.00
_cell.angle_beta   90.00
_cell.angle_gamma   90.00
#
_symmetry.space_group_name_H-M   'P 1'
#
loop_
_entity.id
_entity.type
_entity.pdbx_description
1 polymer ?
#
loop_
_entity_poly.entity_id
_entity_poly.type
_entity_poly.pdbx_seq_one_letter_code
_entity_poly.pdbx_strand_id
1 'polypeptide(L)' 'MAVKLTVWSDGFTKEMTGQIHSINPITHQLQVEVKPGEFKPVAFEDVIGVAVLD' A
#
# COMPACT_ATOMS: atom_id res chain seq x y z
N MET A 1 4.20 -2.48 12.20
CA MET A 1 3.80 -1.06 12.27
C MET A 1 2.84 -0.80 11.13
N ALA A 2 1.77 -0.04 11.39
CA ALA A 2 0.85 0.33 10.32
C ALA A 2 1.44 1.50 9.52
N VAL A 3 1.11 1.55 8.24
CA VAL A 3 1.43 2.65 7.35
C VAL A 3 0.15 3.18 6.73
N LYS A 4 0.07 4.49 6.57
CA LYS A 4 -0.90 5.14 5.71
C LYS A 4 -0.24 5.40 4.36
N LEU A 5 -0.80 4.84 3.30
CA LEU A 5 -0.37 5.05 1.92
C LEU A 5 -1.36 5.98 1.23
N THR A 6 -0.82 6.96 0.51
CA THR A 6 -1.56 7.76 -0.47
C THR A 6 -1.22 7.26 -1.86
N VAL A 7 -2.23 6.81 -2.58
CA VAL A 7 -2.11 6.16 -3.89
C VAL A 7 -2.85 7.00 -4.93
N TRP A 8 -2.22 7.26 -6.05
CA TRP A 8 -2.87 7.84 -7.22
C TRP A 8 -3.54 6.74 -8.03
N SER A 9 -4.85 6.81 -8.21
CA SER A 9 -5.60 5.79 -8.93
C SER A 9 -6.79 6.43 -9.63
N ASP A 10 -6.90 6.18 -10.94
CA ASP A 10 -8.05 6.59 -11.75
C ASP A 10 -8.27 8.12 -11.73
N GLY A 11 -7.19 8.89 -11.70
CA GLY A 11 -7.25 10.37 -11.69
C GLY A 11 -7.55 10.98 -10.32
N PHE A 12 -7.59 10.18 -9.25
CA PHE A 12 -7.84 10.65 -7.89
C PHE A 12 -6.78 10.13 -6.90
N THR A 13 -6.59 10.88 -5.82
CA THR A 13 -5.84 10.42 -4.65
C THR A 13 -6.73 9.58 -3.75
N LYS A 14 -6.29 8.37 -3.42
CA LYS A 14 -6.94 7.49 -2.44
C LYS A 14 -5.99 7.24 -1.28
N GLU A 15 -6.54 7.13 -0.08
CA GLU A 15 -5.78 6.81 1.12
C GLU A 15 -6.13 5.40 1.58
N MET A 16 -5.12 4.64 2.01
CA MET A 16 -5.34 3.35 2.67
C MET A 16 -4.39 3.19 3.85
N THR A 17 -4.82 2.43 4.86
CA THR A 17 -4.01 2.08 6.01
C THR A 17 -3.86 0.56 6.07
N GLY A 18 -2.65 0.09 6.36
CA GLY A 18 -2.38 -1.33 6.52
C GLY A 18 -0.95 -1.60 6.96
N GLN A 19 -0.55 -2.86 7.03
CA GLN A 19 0.82 -3.26 7.31
C GLN A 19 1.51 -3.72 6.03
N ILE A 20 2.74 -3.27 5.80
CA ILE A 20 3.52 -3.79 4.67
C ILE A 20 3.96 -5.20 5.03
N HIS A 21 3.48 -6.18 4.26
CA HIS A 21 3.85 -7.58 4.44
C HIS A 21 5.12 -7.91 3.63
N SER A 22 5.11 -7.56 2.34
CA SER A 22 6.24 -7.80 1.43
C SER A 22 6.14 -6.96 0.15
N ILE A 23 7.19 -6.98 -0.66
CA ILE A 23 7.17 -6.46 -2.03
C ILE A 23 7.34 -7.65 -2.97
N ASN A 24 6.46 -7.77 -3.97
CA ASN A 24 6.61 -8.79 -5.01
C ASN A 24 7.79 -8.40 -5.92
N PRO A 25 8.85 -9.21 -6.01
CA PRO A 25 10.05 -8.86 -6.79
C PRO A 25 9.85 -8.93 -8.31
N ILE A 26 8.79 -9.59 -8.79
CA ILE A 26 8.49 -9.73 -10.22
C ILE A 26 7.59 -8.59 -10.68
N THR A 27 6.54 -8.28 -9.92
CA THR A 27 5.55 -7.25 -10.30
C THR A 27 5.84 -5.89 -9.69
N HIS A 28 6.81 -5.79 -8.78
CA HIS A 28 7.10 -4.60 -7.98
C HIS A 28 5.86 -4.05 -7.25
N GLN A 29 4.94 -4.94 -6.84
CA GLN A 29 3.75 -4.57 -6.08
C GLN A 29 3.99 -4.73 -4.58
N LEU A 30 3.60 -3.71 -3.80
CA LEU A 30 3.50 -3.78 -2.36
C LEU A 30 2.34 -4.70 -1.96
N GLN A 31 2.59 -5.67 -1.11
CA GLN A 31 1.55 -6.45 -0.44
C GLN A 31 1.21 -5.78 0.89
N VAL A 32 0.05 -5.15 0.94
CA VAL A 32 -0.44 -4.43 2.12
C VAL A 32 -1.52 -5.26 2.79
N GLU A 33 -1.28 -5.66 4.03
CA GLU A 33 -2.29 -6.31 4.87
C GLU A 33 -3.22 -5.25 5.46
N VAL A 34 -4.46 -5.19 4.97
CA VAL A 34 -5.46 -4.19 5.39
C VAL A 34 -6.34 -4.71 6.53
N LYS A 35 -6.49 -6.03 6.63
CA LYS A 35 -7.11 -6.76 7.74
C LYS A 35 -6.37 -8.08 7.90
N PRO A 36 -6.45 -8.75 9.07
CA PRO A 36 -5.80 -10.04 9.27
C PRO A 36 -6.14 -11.04 8.15
N GLY A 37 -5.13 -11.43 7.37
CA GLY A 37 -5.28 -12.34 6.23
C GLY A 37 -5.86 -11.73 4.94
N GLU A 38 -6.20 -10.44 4.91
CA GLU A 38 -6.64 -9.72 3.71
C GLU A 38 -5.48 -8.86 3.16
N PHE A 39 -4.88 -9.33 2.07
CA PHE A 39 -3.78 -8.64 1.39
C PHE A 39 -4.29 -7.91 0.15
N LYS A 40 -3.85 -6.66 0.00
CA LYS A 40 -4.09 -5.87 -1.21
C LYS A 40 -2.76 -5.59 -1.91
N PRO A 41 -2.62 -5.96 -3.19
CA PRO A 41 -1.50 -5.51 -4.00
C PRO A 41 -1.67 -4.03 -4.34
N VAL A 42 -0.61 -3.25 -4.17
CA VAL A 42 -0.52 -1.85 -4.57
C VAL A 42 0.68 -1.71 -5.49
N ALA A 43 0.50 -1.18 -6.70
CA ALA A 43 1.63 -0.90 -7.57
C ALA A 43 2.51 0.17 -6.93
N PHE A 44 3.83 -0.08 -6.83
CA PHE A 44 4.73 0.86 -6.16
C PHE A 44 4.74 2.24 -6.85
N GLU A 45 4.61 2.24 -8.18
CA GLU A 45 4.55 3.45 -9.01
C GLU A 45 3.33 4.35 -8.74
N ASP A 46 2.23 3.77 -8.21
CA ASP A 46 1.03 4.53 -7.87
C ASP A 46 1.14 5.17 -6.47
N VAL A 47 2.14 4.81 -5.66
CA VAL A 47 2.32 5.36 -4.31
C VAL A 47 2.95 6.74 -4.40
N ILE A 48 2.18 7.75 -3.99
CA ILE A 48 2.59 9.17 -4.01
C ILE A 48 2.86 9.73 -2.61
N GLY A 49 2.54 8.97 -1.55
CA GLY A 49 2.79 9.37 -0.17
C GLY A 49 2.78 8.19 0.79
N VAL A 50 3.66 8.26 1.80
CA VAL A 50 3.79 7.24 2.85
C VAL A 50 3.92 7.94 4.20
N ALA A 51 3.11 7.52 5.17
CA ALA A 51 3.25 7.91 6.57
C ALA A 51 3.27 6.66 7.45
N VAL A 52 4.27 6.56 8.33
CA VAL A 52 4.31 5.51 9.36
C VAL A 52 3.39 5.94 10.50
N LEU A 53 2.50 5.04 10.92
CA LEU A 53 1.63 5.25 12.07
C LEU A 53 2.24 4.51 13.27
N ASP A 54 2.42 5.25 14.37
CA ASP A 54 2.86 4.74 15.67
C ASP A 54 1.75 3.94 16.37
#